data_AF-A0A521B0B4-F1
#
_entry.id   AF-A0A521B0B4-F1
#
_cell.length_a   1.000
_cell.length_b   1.000
_cell.length_c   1.000
_cell.angle_alpha   90.00
_cell.angle_beta   90.00
_cell.angle_gamma   90.00
#
_symmetry.space_group_name_H-M   'P 1'
#
loop_
_entity.id
_entity.type
_entity.pdbx_description
1 polymer ?
#
loop_
_entity_poly.entity_id
_entity_poly.type
_entity_poly.pdbx_seq_one_letter_code
_entity_poly.pdbx_strand_id
1 'polypeptide(L)'
;MDTSPIRKYVHRLRDELRKVAKPMLGLDFKVYNCGKFGAVISLSFKNNPGFQENYYDGFPSIENVLSQRLPALRFNPIDGPRFKGTNMIMITDEILIIKDTNPYEWSYEKITDDVKTILSPPKANANEVR
;
A
#
# COMPACT_ATOMS: atom_id res chain seq x y z
N MET A 1 -2.78 2.60 -24.58
CA MET A 1 -2.08 2.03 -23.39
C MET A 1 -2.98 2.24 -22.18
N ASP A 2 -3.93 1.35 -21.95
CA ASP A 2 -4.77 1.34 -20.75
C ASP A 2 -3.91 1.03 -19.52
N THR A 3 -3.40 2.08 -18.90
CA THR A 3 -2.55 1.98 -17.72
C THR A 3 -3.33 2.56 -16.57
N SER A 4 -4.10 1.68 -15.92
CA SER A 4 -4.80 1.98 -14.67
C SER A 4 -3.89 2.78 -13.74
N PRO A 5 -4.37 3.87 -13.09
CA PRO A 5 -3.59 4.66 -12.14
C PRO A 5 -2.86 3.79 -11.10
N ILE A 6 -3.48 2.67 -10.72
CA ILE A 6 -2.92 1.67 -9.80
C ILE A 6 -1.63 1.06 -10.36
N ARG A 7 -1.63 0.63 -11.64
CA ARG A 7 -0.44 0.04 -12.27
C ARG A 7 0.69 1.06 -12.40
N LYS A 8 0.36 2.30 -12.75
CA LYS A 8 1.35 3.40 -12.82
C LYS A 8 1.99 3.64 -11.45
N TYR A 9 1.16 3.67 -10.40
CA TYR A 9 1.59 3.82 -9.02
C TYR A 9 2.55 2.70 -8.62
N VAL A 10 2.17 1.42 -8.81
CA VAL A 10 2.99 0.26 -8.42
C VAL A 10 4.31 0.21 -9.18
N HIS A 11 4.29 0.43 -10.51
CA HIS A 11 5.51 0.48 -11.31
C HIS A 11 6.48 1.55 -10.79
N ARG A 12 5.96 2.76 -10.49
CA ARG A 12 6.83 3.84 -10.04
C ARG A 12 7.33 3.63 -8.61
N LEU A 13 6.45 3.16 -7.71
CA LEU A 13 6.80 2.79 -6.35
C LEU A 13 7.95 1.77 -6.36
N ARG A 14 7.85 0.73 -7.19
CA ARG A 14 8.91 -0.25 -7.41
C ARG A 14 10.20 0.41 -7.91
N ASP A 15 10.12 1.23 -8.95
CA ASP A 15 11.33 1.84 -9.54
C ASP A 15 12.06 2.76 -8.54
N GLU A 16 11.34 3.52 -7.73
CA GLU A 16 11.93 4.35 -6.67
C GLU A 16 12.53 3.50 -5.55
N LEU A 17 11.82 2.46 -5.08
CA LEU A 17 12.34 1.55 -4.05
C LEU A 17 13.60 0.81 -4.54
N ARG A 18 13.70 0.45 -5.82
CA ARG A 18 14.88 -0.20 -6.39
C ARG A 18 16.13 0.67 -6.39
N LYS A 19 16.00 2.00 -6.41
CA LYS A 19 17.16 2.90 -6.34
C LYS A 19 17.87 2.85 -4.99
N VAL A 20 17.14 2.45 -3.95
CA VAL A 20 17.63 2.44 -2.56
C VAL A 20 17.75 1.04 -1.98
N ALA A 21 17.06 0.05 -2.55
CA ALA A 21 17.11 -1.33 -2.13
C ALA A 21 18.49 -1.95 -2.42
N LYS A 22 18.96 -2.83 -1.53
CA LYS A 22 20.17 -3.61 -1.78
C LYS A 22 19.98 -4.53 -3.00
N PRO A 23 21.02 -4.80 -3.81
CA PRO A 23 20.90 -5.60 -5.03
C PRO A 23 20.27 -6.99 -4.86
N MET A 24 20.39 -7.59 -3.67
CA MET A 24 19.84 -8.92 -3.36
C MET A 24 18.42 -8.87 -2.75
N LEU A 25 17.85 -7.68 -2.56
CA LEU A 25 16.53 -7.50 -1.97
C LEU A 25 15.48 -7.49 -3.08
N GLY A 26 14.59 -8.49 -3.07
CA GLY A 26 13.43 -8.56 -3.94
C GLY A 26 12.24 -7.79 -3.40
N LEU A 27 11.33 -7.41 -4.30
CA LEU A 27 10.09 -6.73 -3.97
C LEU A 27 8.89 -7.55 -4.46
N ASP A 28 7.98 -7.95 -3.57
CA ASP A 28 6.71 -8.59 -3.94
C ASP A 28 5.57 -7.60 -3.69
N PHE A 29 4.76 -7.38 -4.73
CA PHE A 29 3.58 -6.53 -4.69
C PHE A 29 2.33 -7.37 -4.91
N LYS A 30 1.37 -7.26 -3.99
CA LYS A 30 0.00 -7.80 -4.17
C LYS A 30 -0.98 -6.65 -4.15
N VAL A 31 -1.69 -6.48 -5.25
CA VAL A 31 -2.56 -5.34 -5.49
C VAL A 31 -4.00 -5.82 -5.47
N TYR A 32 -4.76 -5.36 -4.49
CA TYR A 32 -6.17 -5.66 -4.31
C TYR A 32 -7.01 -4.45 -4.76
N ASN A 33 -7.51 -4.52 -5.98
CA ASN A 33 -8.29 -3.46 -6.59
C ASN A 33 -9.73 -3.49 -6.06
N CYS A 34 -10.15 -2.40 -5.42
CA CYS A 34 -11.48 -2.25 -4.84
C CYS A 34 -12.39 -1.38 -5.74
N GLY A 35 -12.05 -1.23 -7.02
CA GLY A 35 -12.85 -0.48 -8.00
C GLY A 35 -13.04 0.98 -7.59
N LYS A 36 -14.28 1.36 -7.31
CA LYS A 36 -14.66 2.74 -6.94
C LYS A 36 -14.29 3.13 -5.50
N PHE A 37 -13.64 2.24 -4.76
CA PHE A 37 -13.22 2.50 -3.39
C PHE A 37 -11.70 2.65 -3.23
N GLY A 38 -10.93 2.53 -4.33
CA GLY A 38 -9.47 2.65 -4.31
C GLY A 38 -8.78 1.28 -4.38
N ALA A 39 -7.65 1.13 -3.70
CA ALA A 39 -6.92 -0.14 -3.68
C ALA A 39 -6.11 -0.33 -2.39
N VAL A 40 -5.86 -1.60 -2.05
CA VAL A 40 -4.89 -2.00 -1.03
C VAL A 40 -3.71 -2.65 -1.72
N ILE A 41 -2.50 -2.20 -1.42
CA ILE A 41 -1.25 -2.70 -1.99
C ILE A 41 -0.42 -3.26 -0.84
N SER A 42 -0.17 -4.56 -0.89
CA SER A 42 0.79 -5.22 -0.01
C SER A 42 2.16 -5.17 -0.67
N LEU A 43 3.14 -4.66 0.07
CA LEU A 43 4.55 -4.63 -0.28
C LEU A 43 5.33 -5.51 0.70
N SER A 44 6.01 -6.53 0.20
CA SER A 44 6.93 -7.35 0.99
C SER A 44 8.34 -7.29 0.42
N PHE A 45 9.33 -7.31 1.32
CA PHE A 45 10.74 -7.44 0.93
C PHE A 45 11.16 -8.91 1.01
N LYS A 46 11.83 -9.43 -0.02
CA LYS A 46 12.24 -10.84 -0.11
C LYS A 46 13.76 -10.95 -0.21
N ASN A 47 14.32 -12.04 0.32
CA ASN A 47 15.76 -12.32 0.29
C ASN A 47 16.24 -12.94 -1.03
N ASN A 48 15.55 -12.65 -2.14
CA ASN A 48 15.92 -13.09 -3.47
C ASN A 48 15.78 -11.91 -4.43
N PRO A 49 16.77 -11.59 -5.27
CA PRO A 49 16.65 -10.54 -6.27
C PRO A 49 15.46 -10.74 -7.20
N GLY A 50 14.84 -9.64 -7.59
CA GLY A 50 13.74 -9.62 -8.55
C GLY A 50 12.54 -8.84 -8.03
N PHE A 51 11.46 -8.86 -8.81
CA PHE A 51 10.19 -8.34 -8.36
C PHE A 51 9.05 -9.20 -8.88
N GLN A 52 7.96 -9.22 -8.14
CA GLN A 52 6.72 -9.84 -8.54
C GLN A 52 5.58 -8.87 -8.30
N GLU A 53 4.63 -8.83 -9.24
CA GLU A 53 3.43 -8.00 -9.13
C GLU A 53 2.22 -8.87 -9.44
N ASN A 54 1.36 -9.08 -8.44
CA ASN A 54 0.13 -9.84 -8.55
C ASN A 54 -1.05 -8.89 -8.40
N TYR A 55 -1.97 -8.90 -9.37
CA TYR A 55 -3.16 -8.05 -9.36
C TYR A 55 -4.39 -8.91 -9.15
N TYR A 56 -5.21 -8.53 -8.17
CA TYR A 56 -6.45 -9.20 -7.80
C TYR A 56 -7.59 -8.20 -7.88
N ASP A 57 -8.63 -8.56 -8.64
CA ASP A 57 -9.86 -7.80 -8.80
C ASP A 57 -11.03 -8.49 -8.06
N GLY A 58 -12.20 -7.84 -8.03
CA GLY A 58 -13.42 -8.43 -7.47
C GLY A 58 -13.65 -8.16 -5.98
N PHE A 59 -12.88 -7.23 -5.38
CA PHE A 59 -13.11 -6.82 -3.99
C PHE A 59 -14.16 -5.72 -3.92
N PRO A 60 -15.21 -5.88 -3.11
CA PRO A 60 -16.31 -4.92 -3.03
C PRO A 60 -15.92 -3.64 -2.29
N SER A 61 -14.91 -3.67 -1.42
CA SER A 61 -14.44 -2.51 -0.66
C SER A 61 -13.04 -2.72 -0.06
N ILE A 62 -12.42 -1.65 0.45
CA ILE A 62 -11.13 -1.73 1.17
C ILE A 62 -11.28 -2.55 2.45
N GLU A 63 -12.37 -2.36 3.19
CA GLU A 63 -12.66 -3.06 4.46
C GLU A 63 -12.78 -4.56 4.25
N ASN A 64 -13.31 -5.01 3.09
CA ASN A 64 -13.37 -6.42 2.75
C ASN A 64 -11.96 -7.03 2.61
N VAL A 65 -11.03 -6.31 1.97
CA VAL A 65 -9.63 -6.75 1.86
C VAL A 65 -8.98 -6.75 3.25
N LEU A 66 -9.14 -5.67 4.01
CA LEU A 66 -8.52 -5.55 5.33
C LEU A 66 -9.07 -6.58 6.32
N SER A 67 -10.34 -6.93 6.28
CA SER A 67 -10.90 -7.98 7.15
C SER A 67 -10.28 -9.36 6.88
N GLN A 68 -9.86 -9.61 5.63
CA GLN A 68 -9.16 -10.84 5.26
C GLN A 68 -7.67 -10.81 5.61
N ARG A 69 -7.01 -9.65 5.47
CA ARG A 69 -5.57 -9.48 5.74
C ARG A 69 -5.26 -9.25 7.22
N LEU A 70 -6.19 -8.63 7.94
CA LEU A 70 -6.08 -8.20 9.34
C LEU A 70 -7.29 -8.69 10.14
N PRO A 71 -7.50 -10.01 10.29
CA PRO A 71 -8.67 -10.54 10.99
C PRO A 71 -8.75 -10.12 12.47
N ALA A 72 -7.61 -9.73 13.07
CA ALA A 72 -7.55 -9.19 14.42
C ALA A 72 -8.17 -7.78 14.54
N LEU A 73 -8.18 -7.01 13.45
CA LEU A 73 -8.84 -5.71 13.40
C LEU A 73 -10.30 -5.92 13.02
N ARG A 74 -11.19 -5.88 14.02
CA ARG A 74 -12.63 -5.93 13.80
C ARG A 74 -13.12 -4.58 13.26
N PHE A 75 -13.27 -4.50 11.95
CA PHE A 75 -13.91 -3.36 11.30
C PHE A 75 -15.44 -3.52 11.38
N ASN A 76 -16.13 -2.60 12.05
CA ASN A 76 -17.59 -2.59 12.08
C ASN A 76 -18.10 -2.05 10.73
N PRO A 77 -18.91 -2.79 9.94
CA PRO A 77 -19.31 -2.35 8.60
C PRO A 77 -20.15 -1.06 8.56
N ILE A 78 -20.82 -0.73 9.67
CA ILE A 78 -21.76 0.40 9.76
C ILE A 78 -21.02 1.72 10.03
N ASP A 79 -19.89 1.66 10.75
CA ASP A 79 -19.03 2.80 11.13
C ASP A 79 -17.55 2.55 10.78
N GLY A 80 -17.32 1.83 9.69
CA GLY A 80 -15.98 1.41 9.28
C GLY A 80 -15.05 2.61 9.09
N PRO A 81 -13.74 2.45 9.34
CA PRO A 81 -12.78 3.53 9.15
C PRO A 81 -12.84 4.02 7.70
N ARG A 82 -13.15 5.31 7.51
CA ARG A 82 -13.07 5.94 6.20
C ARG A 82 -11.61 6.23 5.89
N PHE A 83 -11.02 5.42 5.02
CA PHE A 83 -9.68 5.66 4.53
C PHE A 83 -9.71 6.84 3.56
N LYS A 84 -9.04 7.93 3.93
CA LYS A 84 -8.81 9.10 3.08
C LYS A 84 -7.32 9.22 2.81
N GLY A 85 -6.97 9.58 1.59
CA GLY A 85 -5.61 9.72 1.14
C GLY A 85 -4.84 8.40 1.09
N THR A 86 -3.58 8.44 1.52
CA THR A 86 -2.72 7.26 1.70
C THR A 86 -2.59 6.92 3.17
N ASN A 87 -2.95 5.69 3.52
CA ASN A 87 -2.72 5.14 4.85
C ASN A 87 -1.75 3.97 4.71
N MET A 88 -0.77 3.87 5.62
CA MET A 88 0.22 2.80 5.61
C MET A 88 0.22 2.07 6.94
N ILE A 89 0.16 0.74 6.88
CA ILE A 89 0.17 -0.13 8.05
C ILE A 89 1.26 -1.17 7.84
N MET A 90 2.19 -1.29 8.79
CA MET A 90 3.17 -2.37 8.79
C MET A 90 2.61 -3.57 9.55
N ILE A 91 2.66 -4.75 8.94
CA ILE A 91 2.12 -5.99 9.49
C ILE A 91 3.15 -7.07 9.28
N THR A 92 3.72 -7.58 10.37
CA THR A 92 4.73 -8.66 10.34
C THR A 92 5.87 -8.35 9.36
N ASP A 93 5.82 -8.85 8.12
CA ASP A 93 6.84 -8.75 7.07
C ASP A 93 6.38 -7.95 5.83
N GLU A 94 5.22 -7.30 5.89
CA GLU A 94 4.66 -6.52 4.79
C GLU A 94 4.20 -5.12 5.22
N ILE A 95 4.19 -4.21 4.26
CA ILE A 95 3.59 -2.88 4.37
C ILE A 95 2.31 -2.90 3.54
N LEU A 96 1.16 -2.68 4.18
CA LEU A 96 -0.09 -2.42 3.49
C LEU A 96 -0.23 -0.92 3.26
N ILE A 97 -0.29 -0.56 1.98
CA ILE A 97 -0.56 0.79 1.51
C ILE A 97 -2.01 0.83 1.04
N ILE A 98 -2.82 1.62 1.71
CA ILE A 98 -4.24 1.80 1.43
C ILE A 98 -4.42 3.14 0.75
N LYS A 99 -4.93 3.13 -0.48
CA LYS A 99 -5.12 4.33 -1.32
C LYS A 99 -6.60 4.50 -1.60
N ASP A 100 -7.12 5.69 -1.37
CA ASP A 100 -8.49 6.05 -1.76
C ASP A 100 -8.59 6.35 -3.28
N THR A 101 -9.76 6.80 -3.74
CA THR A 101 -9.99 7.13 -5.15
C THR A 101 -9.57 8.53 -5.57
N ASN A 102 -9.03 9.36 -4.67
CA ASN A 102 -8.65 10.72 -5.01
C ASN A 102 -7.52 10.70 -6.05
N PRO A 103 -7.70 11.30 -7.25
CA PRO A 103 -6.69 11.30 -8.31
C PRO A 103 -5.31 11.82 -7.86
N TYR A 104 -5.30 12.77 -6.92
CA TYR A 104 -4.05 13.30 -6.35
C TYR A 104 -3.23 12.21 -5.64
N GLU A 105 -3.89 11.23 -5.02
CA GLU A 105 -3.19 10.13 -4.36
C GLU A 105 -2.42 9.26 -5.35
N TRP A 106 -2.79 9.26 -6.62
CA TRP A 106 -2.15 8.49 -7.67
C TRP A 106 -1.12 9.32 -8.45
N SER A 107 -0.86 10.56 -8.02
CA SER A 107 0.08 11.47 -8.68
C SER A 107 1.53 11.10 -8.40
N TYR A 108 2.42 11.61 -9.25
CA TYR A 108 3.86 11.40 -9.15
C TYR A 108 4.44 11.93 -7.82
N GLU A 109 3.98 13.12 -7.43
CA GLU A 109 4.40 13.80 -6.21
C GLU A 109 4.03 12.94 -5.00
N LYS A 110 2.79 12.44 -4.95
CA LYS A 110 2.34 11.59 -3.85
C LYS A 110 3.11 10.27 -3.80
N ILE A 111 3.38 9.63 -4.94
CA ILE A 111 4.20 8.41 -4.99
C ILE A 111 5.58 8.65 -4.36
N THR A 112 6.20 9.78 -4.69
CA THR A 112 7.52 10.12 -4.17
C THR A 112 7.48 10.31 -2.65
N ASP A 113 6.44 10.95 -2.13
CA ASP A 113 6.27 11.15 -0.69
C ASP A 113 5.90 9.85 0.05
N ASP A 114 5.15 8.97 -0.59
CA ASP A 114 4.86 7.61 -0.09
C ASP A 114 6.17 6.81 0.06
N VAL A 115 7.04 6.83 -0.95
CA VAL A 115 8.37 6.18 -0.88
C VAL A 115 9.19 6.73 0.28
N LYS A 116 9.24 8.06 0.45
CA LYS A 116 9.96 8.68 1.58
C LYS A 116 9.39 8.20 2.92
N THR A 117 8.07 8.11 3.03
CA THR A 117 7.39 7.63 4.25
C THR A 117 7.76 6.17 4.56
N ILE A 118 7.88 5.32 3.53
CA ILE A 118 8.31 3.92 3.69
C ILE A 118 9.77 3.83 4.18
N LEU A 119 10.66 4.65 3.62
CA LEU A 119 12.10 4.59 3.91
C LEU A 119 12.49 5.29 5.21
N SER A 120 11.77 6.38 5.53
CA SER A 120 12.01 7.24 6.69
C SER A 120 10.65 7.54 7.35
N PRO A 121 10.04 6.56 8.04
CA PRO A 121 8.76 6.77 8.68
C PRO A 121 8.88 7.91 9.70
N PRO A 122 7.86 8.78 9.80
CA PRO A 122 7.85 9.84 10.80
C PRO A 122 8.01 9.22 12.18
N LYS A 123 8.89 9.81 13.00
CA LYS A 123 9.06 9.37 14.38
C LYS A 123 7.71 9.41 15.07
N ALA A 124 7.25 8.27 15.58
CA ALA A 124 6.10 8.27 16.47
C ALA A 124 6.42 9.21 17.64
N ASN A 125 5.58 10.22 17.88
CA ASN A 125 5.68 11.03 19.08
C ASN A 125 5.41 10.09 20.27
N ALA A 126 6.46 9.68 20.97
CA ALA A 126 6.41 8.70 22.05
C ALA A 126 5.70 9.21 23.34
N ASN A 127 4.88 10.26 23.24
CA ASN A 127 4.27 10.97 24.37
C ASN A 127 2.73 10.84 24.48
N GLU A 128 2.06 10.06 23.63
CA GLU A 128 0.60 9.87 23.69
C GLU A 128 0.17 8.43 23.97
N VAL A 129 0.80 7.81 24.97
CA VAL A 129 0.18 6.68 25.69
C VAL A 129 0.37 6.92 27.18
N ARG A 130 -0.63 7.56 27.80
CA ARG A 130 -0.88 7.54 29.24
C ARG A 130 -2.36 7.24 29.45
#